data_AF-A0A554LRF3-F1
#
_entry.id   AF-A0A554LRF3-F1
#
_cell.length_a   1.000
_cell.length_b   1.000
_cell.length_c   1.000
_cell.angle_alpha   90.00
_cell.angle_beta   90.00
_cell.angle_gamma   90.00
#
_symmetry.space_group_name_H-M   'P 1'
#
loop_
_entity.id
_entity.type
_entity.pdbx_description
1 polymer ?
#
loop_
_entity_poly.entity_id
_entity_poly.type
_entity_poly.pdbx_seq_one_letter_code
_entity_poly.pdbx_strand_id
1 'polypeptide(L)'
;MNEVEFLLQYFGITADKLFPIAIILGLGLFLLFKYFLKPNFNFLKKSIKNIDDDLTKVNNATTEIQSYFTKQGFTMLHQLTMRPGSPFVLTEYGEKLVNESGFPEIFRQNREKIINTVKSYNPQTNYDIQEYSKKVLLENFLNDPIMKPVKDYAFQNSIKIEIILEAATLLVRDEVMKELKFDN
;
A
#
# COMPACT_ATOMS: atom_id res chain seq x y z
N MET A 1 -51.81 -1.35 -14.19
CA MET A 1 -51.28 -0.25 -15.01
C MET A 1 -49.97 0.16 -14.37
N ASN A 2 -48.84 -0.14 -15.01
CA ASN A 2 -47.51 0.15 -14.44
C ASN A 2 -47.28 1.67 -14.43
N GLU A 3 -46.54 2.20 -13.45
CA GLU A 3 -46.24 3.65 -13.35
C GLU A 3 -45.65 4.22 -14.65
N VAL A 4 -44.88 3.39 -15.37
CA VAL A 4 -44.30 3.71 -16.67
C VAL A 4 -45.39 3.91 -17.75
N GLU A 5 -46.43 3.08 -17.76
CA GLU A 5 -47.54 3.20 -18.73
C GLU A 5 -48.36 4.47 -18.47
N PHE A 6 -48.59 4.83 -17.20
CA PHE A 6 -49.27 6.07 -16.82
C PHE A 6 -48.48 7.30 -17.26
N LEU A 7 -47.16 7.32 -17.05
CA LEU A 7 -46.30 8.42 -17.49
C LEU A 7 -46.27 8.56 -19.01
N LEU A 8 -46.16 7.45 -19.74
CA LEU A 8 -46.15 7.46 -21.21
C LEU A 8 -47.48 8.00 -21.78
N GLN A 9 -48.59 7.63 -21.17
CA GLN A 9 -49.91 8.10 -21.56
C GLN A 9 -50.13 9.59 -21.19
N TYR A 10 -49.64 10.03 -20.03
CA TYR A 10 -49.67 11.44 -19.59
C TYR A 10 -48.91 12.37 -20.55
N PHE A 11 -47.80 11.90 -21.13
CA PHE A 11 -47.04 12.64 -22.15
C PHE A 11 -47.53 12.42 -23.59
N GLY A 12 -48.63 11.66 -23.80
CA GLY A 12 -49.19 11.40 -25.14
C GLY A 12 -48.29 10.56 -26.05
N ILE A 13 -47.39 9.77 -25.46
CA ILE A 13 -46.45 8.91 -26.18
C ILE A 13 -47.11 7.54 -26.36
N THR A 14 -47.57 7.28 -27.58
CA THR A 14 -48.12 6.00 -28.03
C THR A 14 -47.00 5.04 -28.44
N ALA A 15 -47.28 3.73 -28.48
CA ALA A 15 -46.26 2.69 -28.71
C ALA A 15 -45.49 2.83 -30.04
N ASP A 16 -46.13 3.38 -31.07
CA ASP A 16 -45.57 3.74 -32.37
C ASP A 16 -44.56 4.90 -32.30
N LYS A 17 -44.67 5.78 -31.31
CA LYS A 17 -43.74 6.89 -31.07
C LYS A 17 -42.55 6.52 -30.19
N LEU A 18 -42.64 5.42 -29.41
CA LEU A 18 -41.55 4.94 -28.58
C LEU A 18 -40.34 4.46 -29.39
N PHE A 19 -40.60 3.77 -30.50
CA PHE A 19 -39.55 3.22 -31.36
C PHE A 19 -38.61 4.29 -31.95
N PRO A 20 -39.09 5.37 -32.59
CA PRO A 20 -38.20 6.44 -33.08
C PRO A 20 -37.49 7.19 -31.95
N ILE A 21 -38.13 7.38 -30.79
CA ILE A 21 -37.49 8.01 -29.62
C ILE A 21 -36.32 7.15 -29.11
N ALA A 22 -36.51 5.84 -29.01
CA ALA A 22 -35.45 4.91 -28.59
C ALA A 22 -34.26 4.91 -29.57
N ILE A 23 -34.52 5.01 -30.87
CA ILE A 23 -33.46 5.13 -31.90
C ILE A 23 -32.69 6.45 -31.73
N ILE A 24 -33.38 7.58 -31.55
CA ILE A 24 -32.75 8.89 -31.37
C ILE A 24 -31.90 8.90 -30.09
N LEU A 25 -32.42 8.37 -28.98
CA LEU A 25 -31.68 8.25 -27.72
C LEU A 25 -30.47 7.33 -27.87
N GLY A 26 -30.62 6.18 -28.56
CA GLY A 26 -29.53 5.24 -28.82
C GLY A 26 -28.43 5.86 -29.67
N LEU A 27 -28.78 6.57 -30.73
CA LEU A 27 -27.83 7.34 -31.55
C LEU A 27 -27.16 8.45 -30.74
N GLY A 28 -27.91 9.19 -29.93
CA GLY A 28 -27.37 10.20 -29.03
C GLY A 28 -26.34 9.63 -28.05
N LEU A 29 -26.66 8.50 -27.42
CA LEU A 29 -25.75 7.79 -26.52
C LEU A 29 -24.51 7.27 -27.25
N PHE A 30 -24.68 6.73 -28.46
CA PHE A 30 -23.56 6.25 -29.28
C PHE A 30 -22.62 7.38 -29.67
N LEU A 31 -23.15 8.53 -30.09
CA LEU A 31 -22.36 9.71 -30.41
C LEU A 31 -21.66 10.26 -29.17
N LEU A 32 -22.35 10.35 -28.03
CA LEU A 32 -21.75 10.76 -26.75
C LEU A 32 -20.60 9.82 -26.36
N PHE A 33 -20.77 8.51 -26.50
CA PHE A 33 -19.74 7.54 -26.17
C PHE A 33 -18.53 7.65 -27.11
N LYS A 34 -18.77 7.77 -28.42
CA LYS A 34 -17.73 7.79 -29.45
C LYS A 34 -16.92 9.09 -29.42
N TYR A 35 -17.59 10.23 -29.26
CA TYR A 35 -16.97 11.55 -29.39
C TYR A 35 -16.55 12.15 -28.05
N PHE A 36 -17.20 11.78 -26.93
CA PHE A 36 -16.90 12.37 -25.63
C PHE A 36 -16.21 11.38 -24.69
N LEU A 37 -16.76 10.18 -24.49
CA LEU A 37 -16.20 9.23 -23.51
C LEU A 37 -14.90 8.57 -23.99
N LYS A 38 -14.85 8.08 -25.22
CA LYS A 38 -13.69 7.35 -25.75
C LYS A 38 -12.41 8.21 -25.80
N PRO A 39 -12.42 9.47 -26.25
CA PRO A 39 -11.22 10.31 -26.25
C PRO A 39 -10.74 10.63 -24.84
N ASN A 40 -11.65 10.95 -23.92
CA ASN A 40 -11.32 11.26 -22.53
C ASN A 40 -10.70 10.05 -21.81
N PHE A 41 -11.22 8.84 -22.06
CA PHE A 41 -10.65 7.62 -21.50
C PHE A 41 -9.24 7.34 -22.03
N ASN A 42 -9.03 7.55 -23.34
CA ASN A 42 -7.71 7.38 -23.96
C ASN A 42 -6.71 8.42 -23.44
N PHE A 43 -7.15 9.68 -23.25
CA PHE A 43 -6.33 10.73 -22.64
C PHE A 43 -5.96 10.35 -21.21
N LEU A 44 -6.92 9.92 -20.39
CA LEU A 44 -6.68 9.50 -19.01
C LEU A 44 -5.66 8.35 -18.95
N LYS A 45 -5.83 7.33 -19.80
CA LYS A 45 -4.88 6.20 -19.89
C LYS A 45 -3.48 6.66 -20.27
N LYS A 46 -3.37 7.62 -21.21
CA LYS A 46 -2.08 8.19 -21.61
C LYS A 46 -1.43 8.99 -20.47
N SER A 47 -2.21 9.80 -19.75
CA SER A 47 -1.72 10.57 -18.61
C SER A 47 -1.24 9.66 -17.48
N ILE A 48 -1.96 8.58 -17.17
CA ILE A 48 -1.52 7.56 -16.20
C ILE A 48 -0.19 6.94 -16.63
N LYS A 49 -0.06 6.56 -17.90
CA LYS A 49 1.19 6.01 -18.42
C LYS A 49 2.35 7.00 -18.29
N ASN A 50 2.14 8.26 -18.64
CA ASN A 50 3.18 9.28 -18.53
C ASN A 50 3.62 9.50 -17.07
N ILE A 51 2.68 9.46 -16.12
CA ILE A 51 2.97 9.55 -14.68
C ILE A 51 3.83 8.36 -14.23
N ASP A 52 3.51 7.15 -14.69
CA ASP A 52 4.29 5.93 -14.39
C ASP A 52 5.73 6.01 -14.94
N ASP A 53 5.86 6.50 -16.19
CA ASP A 53 7.17 6.73 -16.81
C ASP A 53 7.98 7.80 -16.05
N ASP A 54 7.33 8.87 -15.56
CA ASP A 54 8.00 9.92 -14.80
C ASP A 54 8.37 9.48 -13.38
N LEU A 55 7.52 8.69 -12.71
CA LEU A 55 7.85 8.05 -11.43
C LEU A 55 9.06 7.11 -11.57
N THR A 56 9.15 6.37 -12.67
CA THR A 56 10.31 5.52 -12.98
C THR A 56 11.59 6.36 -13.09
N LYS A 57 11.55 7.52 -13.76
CA LYS A 57 12.70 8.43 -13.84
C LYS A 57 13.09 9.00 -12.48
N VAL A 58 12.11 9.41 -11.68
CA VAL A 58 12.35 9.92 -10.31
C VAL A 58 12.98 8.84 -9.44
N ASN A 59 12.52 7.59 -9.54
CA ASN A 59 13.09 6.47 -8.80
C ASN A 59 14.54 6.19 -9.22
N ASN A 60 14.82 6.22 -10.53
CA ASN A 60 16.17 6.04 -11.05
C ASN A 60 17.11 7.17 -10.60
N ALA A 61 16.67 8.43 -10.69
CA ALA A 61 17.44 9.58 -10.24
C ALA A 61 17.71 9.52 -8.73
N THR A 62 16.71 9.13 -7.94
CA THR A 62 16.88 8.94 -6.49
C THR A 62 17.90 7.84 -6.23
N THR A 63 17.80 6.68 -6.89
CA THR A 63 18.76 5.58 -6.75
C THR A 63 20.19 6.01 -7.10
N GLU A 64 20.36 6.81 -8.15
CA GLU A 64 21.67 7.34 -8.54
C GLU A 64 22.23 8.31 -7.49
N ILE A 65 21.39 9.20 -6.95
CA ILE A 65 21.73 10.09 -5.85
C ILE A 65 22.14 9.29 -4.61
N GLN A 66 21.38 8.27 -4.23
CA GLN A 66 21.70 7.39 -3.10
C GLN A 66 23.02 6.63 -3.32
N SER A 67 23.25 6.14 -4.54
CA SER A 67 24.49 5.46 -4.91
C SER A 67 25.69 6.40 -4.83
N TYR A 68 25.55 7.64 -5.30
CA TYR A 68 26.58 8.66 -5.21
C TYR A 68 26.93 8.99 -3.75
N PHE A 69 25.94 9.20 -2.89
CA PHE A 69 26.16 9.45 -1.46
C PHE A 69 26.80 8.26 -0.76
N THR A 70 26.37 7.04 -1.07
CA THR A 70 26.96 5.80 -0.51
C THR A 70 28.44 5.66 -0.89
N LYS A 71 28.80 5.97 -2.15
CA LYS A 71 30.21 5.96 -2.62
C LYS A 71 31.09 6.98 -1.90
N GLN A 72 30.49 8.08 -1.42
CA GLN A 72 31.18 9.12 -0.65
C GLN A 72 31.20 8.82 0.87
N GLY A 73 30.76 7.63 1.28
CA GLY A 73 30.74 7.22 2.70
C GLY A 73 29.58 7.78 3.51
N PHE A 74 28.60 8.42 2.88
CA PHE A 74 27.38 8.87 3.56
C PHE A 74 26.37 7.72 3.64
N THR A 75 26.13 7.20 4.84
CA THR A 75 24.92 6.44 5.16
C THR A 75 23.75 7.42 5.28
N MET A 76 22.69 7.22 4.49
CA MET A 76 21.49 8.06 4.61
C MET A 76 20.88 7.90 6.00
N LEU A 77 20.99 8.97 6.81
CA LEU A 77 20.53 9.04 8.19
C LEU A 77 19.00 9.16 8.35
N HIS A 78 18.27 9.45 7.26
CA HIS A 78 16.81 9.44 7.25
C HIS A 78 16.29 8.20 6.53
N GLN A 79 15.86 7.23 7.33
CA GLN A 79 15.09 6.10 6.83
C GLN A 79 13.69 6.61 6.48
N LEU A 80 13.23 6.39 5.25
CA LEU A 80 11.91 6.82 4.80
C LEU A 80 10.78 6.31 5.71
N THR A 81 11.02 5.21 6.42
CA THR A 81 10.07 4.53 7.30
C THR A 81 10.19 4.92 8.77
N MET A 82 11.30 5.52 9.20
CA MET A 82 11.58 5.78 10.63
C MET A 82 12.20 7.15 10.85
N ARG A 83 11.68 7.90 11.82
CA ARG A 83 12.21 9.20 12.23
C ARG A 83 13.05 9.07 13.51
N PRO A 84 14.09 9.91 13.68
CA PRO A 84 14.89 9.93 14.89
C PRO A 84 14.02 10.17 16.14
N GLY A 85 14.30 9.39 17.18
CA GLY A 85 13.68 9.43 18.50
C GLY A 85 14.33 8.32 19.35
N SER A 86 14.38 8.49 20.67
CA SER A 86 14.70 7.39 21.58
C SER A 86 13.43 7.06 22.36
N PRO A 87 12.66 6.03 21.95
CA PRO A 87 12.92 5.07 20.87
C PRO A 87 12.56 5.61 19.46
N PHE A 88 13.06 4.94 18.39
CA PHE A 88 12.69 5.26 17.01
C PHE A 88 11.18 5.15 16.83
N VAL A 89 10.61 6.07 16.05
CA VAL A 89 9.17 6.12 15.73
C VAL A 89 8.98 6.02 14.23
N LEU A 90 7.87 5.43 13.79
CA LEU A 90 7.52 5.40 12.38
C LEU A 90 7.30 6.83 11.84
N THR A 91 7.61 7.01 10.56
CA THR A 91 7.10 8.11 9.76
C THR A 91 5.69 7.77 9.26
N GLU A 92 4.95 8.75 8.75
CA GLU A 92 3.65 8.50 8.11
C GLU A 92 3.75 7.47 6.97
N TYR A 93 4.83 7.53 6.17
CA TYR A 93 5.10 6.54 5.14
C TYR A 93 5.38 5.14 5.71
N GLY A 94 6.13 5.06 6.82
CA GLY A 94 6.39 3.80 7.52
C GLY A 94 5.12 3.16 8.09
N GLU A 95 4.27 3.95 8.73
CA GLU A 95 2.97 3.49 9.24
C GLU A 95 2.08 2.96 8.11
N LYS A 96 1.99 3.71 7.02
CA LYS A 96 1.25 3.30 5.83
C LYS A 96 1.77 1.98 5.28
N LEU A 97 3.08 1.85 5.11
CA LEU A 97 3.71 0.62 4.60
C LEU A 97 3.38 -0.60 5.44
N VAL A 98 3.52 -0.49 6.77
CA VAL A 98 3.23 -1.60 7.68
C VAL A 98 1.75 -1.96 7.58
N ASN A 99 0.85 -0.98 7.68
CA ASN A 99 -0.60 -1.22 7.70
C ASN A 99 -1.13 -1.83 6.40
N GLU A 100 -0.68 -1.33 5.24
CA GLU A 100 -1.17 -1.78 3.94
C GLU A 100 -0.55 -3.12 3.51
N SER A 101 0.63 -3.48 4.02
CA SER A 101 1.30 -4.75 3.69
C SER A 101 0.62 -6.01 4.27
N GLY A 102 -0.37 -5.85 5.15
CA GLY A 102 -0.99 -6.95 5.88
C GLY A 102 -0.16 -7.49 7.05
N PHE A 103 0.99 -6.87 7.36
CA PHE A 103 1.83 -7.27 8.50
C PHE A 103 1.09 -7.23 9.85
N PRO A 104 0.27 -6.21 10.19
CA PRO A 104 -0.43 -6.18 11.48
C PRO A 104 -1.31 -7.41 11.72
N GLU A 105 -1.95 -7.92 10.66
CA GLU A 105 -2.77 -9.12 10.76
C GLU A 105 -1.93 -10.38 10.98
N ILE A 106 -0.83 -10.50 10.24
CA ILE A 106 0.15 -11.59 10.42
C ILE A 106 0.68 -11.57 11.85
N PHE A 107 1.05 -10.40 12.34
CA PHE A 107 1.56 -10.21 13.69
C PHE A 107 0.50 -10.59 14.72
N ARG A 108 -0.75 -10.14 14.57
CA ARG A 108 -1.85 -10.48 15.47
C ARG A 108 -2.09 -12.00 15.54
N GLN A 109 -2.10 -12.68 14.40
CA GLN A 109 -2.33 -14.12 14.32
C GLN A 109 -1.16 -14.97 14.83
N ASN A 110 0.07 -14.45 14.75
CA ASN A 110 1.29 -15.18 15.11
C ASN A 110 2.04 -14.53 16.29
N ARG A 111 1.34 -13.68 17.06
CA ARG A 111 1.91 -12.79 18.06
C ARG A 111 2.79 -13.54 19.05
N GLU A 112 2.26 -14.60 19.62
CA GLU A 112 2.95 -15.43 20.62
C GLU A 112 4.22 -16.06 20.04
N LYS A 113 4.15 -16.63 18.83
CA LYS A 113 5.31 -17.22 18.14
C LYS A 113 6.42 -16.18 17.95
N ILE A 114 6.07 -15.00 17.46
CA ILE A 114 7.04 -13.92 17.16
C ILE A 114 7.66 -13.39 18.47
N ILE A 115 6.83 -13.03 19.46
CA ILE A 115 7.30 -12.49 20.74
C ILE A 115 8.16 -13.50 21.49
N ASN A 116 7.75 -14.77 21.56
CA ASN A 116 8.53 -15.80 22.25
C ASN A 116 9.87 -16.05 21.55
N THR A 117 9.92 -15.90 20.22
CA THR A 117 11.20 -15.98 19.49
C THR A 117 12.12 -14.82 19.91
N VAL A 118 11.61 -13.59 20.02
CA VAL A 118 12.42 -12.45 20.51
C VAL A 118 12.90 -12.70 21.95
N LYS A 119 12.01 -13.16 22.84
CA LYS A 119 12.33 -13.46 24.23
C LYS A 119 13.36 -14.58 24.38
N SER A 120 13.39 -15.55 23.44
CA SER A 120 14.35 -16.65 23.47
C SER A 120 15.81 -16.19 23.31
N TYR A 121 16.03 -15.00 22.72
CA TYR A 121 17.35 -14.35 22.68
C TYR A 121 17.75 -13.67 24.00
N ASN A 122 16.87 -13.69 25.00
CA ASN A 122 17.09 -13.16 26.35
C ASN A 122 17.61 -11.70 26.35
N PRO A 123 16.84 -10.73 25.80
CA PRO A 123 17.24 -9.33 25.75
C PRO A 123 17.48 -8.77 27.16
N GLN A 124 18.57 -8.03 27.34
CA GLN A 124 18.94 -7.40 28.62
C GLN A 124 18.66 -5.90 28.63
N THR A 125 18.53 -5.29 27.45
CA THR A 125 18.34 -3.85 27.28
C THR A 125 17.26 -3.54 26.25
N ASN A 126 16.73 -2.31 26.27
CA ASN A 126 15.82 -1.81 25.23
C ASN A 126 16.44 -1.86 23.82
N TYR A 127 17.76 -1.70 23.74
CA TYR A 127 18.50 -1.83 22.50
C TYR A 127 18.50 -3.29 22.01
N ASP A 128 18.71 -4.26 22.91
CA ASP A 128 18.63 -5.68 22.56
C ASP A 128 17.24 -6.06 22.08
N ILE A 129 16.18 -5.54 22.71
CA ILE A 129 14.80 -5.78 22.24
C ILE A 129 14.64 -5.29 20.80
N GLN A 130 15.17 -4.11 20.46
CA GLN A 130 15.11 -3.59 19.09
C GLN A 130 15.89 -4.47 18.11
N GLU A 131 17.14 -4.78 18.41
CA GLU A 131 18.00 -5.59 17.51
C GLU A 131 17.47 -7.01 17.35
N TYR A 132 16.97 -7.64 18.42
CA TYR A 132 16.38 -8.98 18.35
C TYR A 132 15.02 -8.99 17.67
N SER A 133 14.21 -7.94 17.82
CA SER A 133 12.97 -7.80 17.05
C SER A 133 13.27 -7.69 15.55
N LYS A 134 14.29 -6.92 15.18
CA LYS A 134 14.76 -6.79 13.79
C LYS A 134 15.22 -8.14 13.25
N LYS A 135 16.08 -8.82 14.02
CA LYS A 135 16.63 -10.14 13.69
C LYS A 135 15.53 -11.16 13.45
N VAL A 136 14.55 -11.24 14.35
CA VAL A 136 13.43 -12.17 14.23
C VAL A 136 12.68 -11.97 12.92
N LEU A 137 12.35 -10.72 12.55
CA LEU A 137 11.63 -10.48 11.31
C LEU A 137 12.46 -10.76 10.06
N LEU A 138 13.70 -10.26 10.00
CA LEU A 138 14.53 -10.34 8.79
C LEU A 138 15.20 -11.70 8.58
N GLU A 139 15.51 -12.43 9.65
CA GLU A 139 16.23 -13.71 9.54
C GLU A 139 15.30 -14.90 9.77
N ASN A 140 14.44 -14.87 10.80
CA ASN A 140 13.63 -16.02 11.15
C ASN A 140 12.33 -16.11 10.34
N PHE A 141 11.69 -14.96 10.05
CA PHE A 141 10.36 -14.92 9.46
C PHE A 141 10.31 -14.47 8.00
N LEU A 142 11.37 -13.83 7.47
CA LEU A 142 11.41 -13.37 6.08
C LEU A 142 11.02 -14.46 5.08
N ASN A 143 11.50 -15.69 5.28
CA ASN A 143 11.21 -16.82 4.41
C ASN A 143 10.00 -17.68 4.86
N ASP A 144 9.40 -17.37 6.00
CA ASP A 144 8.24 -18.11 6.52
C ASP A 144 7.01 -17.90 5.61
N PRO A 145 6.23 -18.95 5.30
CA PRO A 145 4.99 -18.84 4.52
C PRO A 145 3.99 -17.80 5.04
N ILE A 146 3.99 -17.50 6.36
CA ILE A 146 3.10 -16.48 6.91
C ILE A 146 3.36 -15.08 6.33
N MET A 147 4.57 -14.82 5.79
CA MET A 147 4.94 -13.54 5.19
C MET A 147 4.48 -13.38 3.74
N LYS A 148 3.72 -14.34 3.18
CA LYS A 148 3.20 -14.25 1.80
C LYS A 148 2.46 -12.92 1.52
N PRO A 149 1.53 -12.43 2.36
CA PRO A 149 0.85 -11.14 2.10
C PRO A 149 1.81 -9.96 1.98
N VAL A 150 2.83 -9.90 2.85
CA VAL A 150 3.85 -8.84 2.82
C VAL A 150 4.70 -8.94 1.56
N LYS A 151 5.07 -10.16 1.15
CA LYS A 151 5.82 -10.41 -0.10
C LYS A 151 5.02 -10.00 -1.33
N ASP A 152 3.74 -10.35 -1.38
CA ASP A 152 2.86 -9.99 -2.49
C ASP A 152 2.73 -8.46 -2.58
N TYR A 153 2.50 -7.78 -1.45
CA TYR A 153 2.45 -6.32 -1.40
C TYR A 153 3.76 -5.66 -1.83
N ALA A 154 4.90 -6.15 -1.32
CA ALA A 154 6.23 -5.66 -1.66
C ALA A 154 6.48 -5.76 -3.18
N PHE A 155 6.14 -6.91 -3.77
CA PHE A 155 6.26 -7.14 -5.20
C PHE A 155 5.35 -6.23 -6.03
N GLN A 156 4.08 -6.09 -5.66
CA GLN A 156 3.10 -5.24 -6.36
C GLN A 156 3.49 -3.76 -6.36
N ASN A 157 4.10 -3.29 -5.27
CA ASN A 157 4.48 -1.89 -5.11
C ASN A 157 5.94 -1.61 -5.52
N SER A 158 6.68 -2.62 -6.01
CA SER A 158 8.11 -2.51 -6.35
C SER A 158 8.98 -2.05 -5.17
N ILE A 159 8.67 -2.53 -3.96
CA ILE A 159 9.36 -2.20 -2.71
C ILE A 159 10.14 -3.44 -2.24
N LYS A 160 11.34 -3.24 -1.71
CA LYS A 160 12.08 -4.32 -1.04
C LYS A 160 11.37 -4.71 0.26
N ILE A 161 11.11 -6.00 0.45
CA ILE A 161 10.41 -6.51 1.65
C ILE A 161 11.13 -6.12 2.94
N GLU A 162 12.45 -6.03 2.91
CA GLU A 162 13.29 -5.62 4.03
C GLU A 162 12.90 -4.23 4.55
N ILE A 163 12.51 -3.29 3.67
CA ILE A 163 12.07 -1.94 4.08
C ILE A 163 10.80 -2.02 4.93
N ILE A 164 9.86 -2.90 4.54
CA ILE A 164 8.60 -3.10 5.26
C ILE A 164 8.87 -3.79 6.61
N LEU A 165 9.71 -4.82 6.62
CA LEU A 165 10.04 -5.57 7.83
C LEU A 165 10.88 -4.75 8.83
N GLU A 166 11.75 -3.87 8.34
CA GLU A 166 12.47 -2.90 9.17
C GLU A 166 11.49 -1.93 9.84
N ALA A 167 10.47 -1.44 9.13
CA ALA A 167 9.42 -0.62 9.74
C ALA A 167 8.58 -1.42 10.74
N ALA A 168 8.19 -2.63 10.37
CA ALA A 168 7.39 -3.55 11.19
C ALA A 168 8.09 -3.98 12.48
N THR A 169 9.43 -3.88 12.53
CA THR A 169 10.22 -4.13 13.73
C THR A 169 9.75 -3.29 14.91
N LEU A 170 9.30 -2.05 14.68
CA LEU A 170 8.82 -1.17 15.75
C LEU A 170 7.56 -1.72 16.42
N LEU A 171 6.63 -2.31 15.66
CA LEU A 171 5.44 -2.97 16.24
C LEU A 171 5.84 -4.14 17.14
N VAL A 172 6.77 -4.99 16.69
CA VAL A 172 7.23 -6.15 17.47
C VAL A 172 7.96 -5.68 18.72
N ARG A 173 8.88 -4.72 18.58
CA ARG A 173 9.65 -4.13 19.68
C ARG A 173 8.72 -3.59 20.77
N ASP A 174 7.77 -2.75 20.38
CA ASP A 174 6.88 -2.07 21.32
C ASP A 174 6.04 -3.09 22.10
N GLU A 175 5.63 -4.17 21.45
CA GLU A 175 4.86 -5.22 22.10
C GLU A 175 5.71 -6.08 23.04
N VAL A 176 6.95 -6.38 22.67
CA VAL A 176 7.90 -7.09 23.53
C VAL A 176 8.28 -6.25 24.76
N MET A 177 8.49 -4.93 24.59
CA MET A 177 8.78 -4.00 25.69
C MET A 177 7.65 -3.99 26.73
N LYS A 178 6.38 -3.92 26.28
CA LYS A 178 5.21 -4.01 27.16
C LYS A 178 5.18 -5.31 27.96
N GLU A 179 5.50 -6.45 27.35
CA GLU A 179 5.46 -7.74 28.04
C GLU A 179 6.63 -7.96 29.01
N LEU A 180 7.81 -7.45 28.68
CA LEU A 180 9.00 -7.59 29.52
C LEU A 180 9.08 -6.52 30.63
N LYS A 181 8.14 -5.56 30.66
CA LYS A 181 8.12 -4.44 31.61
C LYS A 181 9.43 -3.65 31.62
N PHE A 182 10.11 -3.55 30.50
CA PHE A 182 11.12 -2.52 30.36
C PHE A 182 10.36 -1.20 30.20
N ASP A 183 10.40 -0.36 31.23
CA ASP A 183 9.66 0.91 31.25
C ASP A 183 10.06 1.79 30.05
N ASN A 184 9.05 2.39 29.42
CA ASN A 184 9.17 3.38 28.35
C ASN A 184 9.64 4.74 28.89
#